data_AF-A0A1M7KK91-F1
#
_entry.id   AF-A0A1M7KK91-F1
#
_cell.length_a   1.000
_cell.length_b   1.000
_cell.length_c   1.000
_cell.angle_alpha   90.00
_cell.angle_beta   90.00
_cell.angle_gamma   90.00
#
_symmetry.space_group_name_H-M   'P 1'
#
loop_
_entity.id
_entity.type
_entity.pdbx_description
1 polymer ?
#
loop_
_entity_poly.entity_id
_entity_poly.type
_entity_poly.pdbx_seq_one_letter_code
_entity_poly.pdbx_strand_id
1 'polypeptide(L)' 'MAESFFQLLKREKVRRRKYRTREEARRDVFEYIELFYNPKRKHTNNGMLSPVDFEERQLKLEKAGV' A
#
# COMPACT_ATOMS: atom_id res chain seq x y z
N MET A 1 2.17 9.53 -5.76
CA MET A 1 1.94 8.25 -5.04
C MET A 1 2.64 8.19 -3.68
N ALA A 2 3.89 8.67 -3.54
CA ALA A 2 4.60 8.59 -2.26
C ALA A 2 3.96 9.44 -1.14
N GLU A 3 3.52 10.67 -1.43
CA GLU A 3 2.91 11.55 -0.42
C GLU A 3 1.64 10.97 0.19
N SER A 4 0.74 10.39 -0.63
CA SER A 4 -0.48 9.77 -0.15
C SER A 4 -0.20 8.52 0.71
N PHE A 5 0.80 7.72 0.35
CA PHE A 5 1.23 6.58 1.16
C PHE A 5 1.68 7.01 2.57
N PHE A 6 2.63 7.94 2.68
CA PHE A 6 3.18 8.32 3.98
C PHE A 6 2.16 9.02 4.88
N GLN A 7 1.22 9.77 4.29
CA GLN A 7 0.09 10.34 5.04
C GLN A 7 -0.79 9.25 5.65
N LEU A 8 -1.15 8.22 4.86
CA LEU A 8 -1.99 7.11 5.31
C LEU A 8 -1.27 6.23 6.34
N LEU A 9 0.00 5.87 6.09
CA LEU A 9 0.82 5.11 7.03
C LEU A 9 0.88 5.79 8.40
N LYS A 10 1.17 7.09 8.41
CA LYS A 10 1.19 7.88 9.65
C LYS A 10 -0.17 7.86 10.33
N ARG A 11 -1.25 8.13 9.58
CA ARG A 11 -2.61 8.24 10.14
C ARG A 11 -3.12 6.92 10.72
N GLU A 12 -2.91 5.82 10.01
CA GLU A 12 -3.61 4.56 10.27
C GLU A 12 -2.78 3.57 11.08
N LYS A 13 -1.45 3.65 11.03
CA LYS A 13 -0.57 2.73 11.76
C LYS A 13 0.24 3.40 12.85
N VAL A 14 0.79 4.60 12.62
CA VAL A 14 1.79 5.19 13.52
C VAL A 14 1.20 6.15 14.57
N ARG A 15 0.21 6.99 14.22
CA ARG A 15 -0.21 8.17 15.01
C ARG A 15 -0.61 7.88 16.46
N ARG A 16 -1.08 6.67 16.77
CA ARG A 16 -1.53 6.29 18.13
C ARG A 16 -0.84 5.04 18.65
N ARG A 17 0.33 4.71 18.12
CA ARG A 17 1.09 3.50 18.46
C ARG A 17 2.45 3.88 19.04
N LYS A 18 2.81 3.26 20.15
CA LYS A 18 4.16 3.32 20.73
C LYS A 18 4.79 1.95 20.54
N TYR A 19 5.90 1.90 19.82
CA TYR A 19 6.66 0.68 19.62
C TYR A 19 7.73 0.57 20.71
N ARG A 20 7.92 -0.64 21.25
CA ARG A 20 8.93 -0.91 22.27
C ARG A 20 10.32 -1.02 21.65
N THR A 21 10.39 -1.55 20.43
CA THR A 21 11.63 -1.70 19.67
C THR A 21 11.44 -1.22 18.23
N ARG A 22 12.56 -0.92 17.57
CA ARG A 22 12.56 -0.58 16.15
C ARG A 22 12.14 -1.76 15.27
N GLU A 23 12.40 -2.97 15.72
CA GLU A 23 12.09 -4.20 14.99
C GLU A 23 10.58 -4.47 14.99
N GLU A 24 9.90 -4.12 16.09
CA GLU A 24 8.44 -4.13 16.17
C GLU A 24 7.82 -3.14 15.19
N ALA A 25 8.32 -1.89 15.17
CA ALA A 25 7.88 -0.87 14.21
C ALA A 25 8.09 -1.34 12.76
N ARG A 26 9.26 -1.91 12.46
CA ARG A 26 9.58 -2.41 11.11
C ARG A 26 8.61 -3.52 10.69
N ARG A 27 8.33 -4.48 11.57
CA ARG A 27 7.40 -5.58 11.28
C ARG A 27 5.99 -5.05 11.01
N ASP A 28 5.49 -4.16 11.85
CA ASP A 28 4.14 -3.62 11.71
C ASP A 28 3.96 -2.79 10.43
N VAL A 29 4.98 -2.00 10.05
CA VAL A 29 4.99 -1.26 8.78
C VAL A 29 5.04 -2.24 7.59
N PHE A 30 5.87 -3.27 7.67
CA PHE A 30 5.97 -4.28 6.62
C PHE A 30 4.64 -5.04 6.43
N GLU A 31 4.02 -5.50 7.52
CA GLU A 31 2.72 -6.18 7.48
C GLU A 31 1.63 -5.26 6.91
N TYR A 32 1.65 -3.96 7.25
CA TYR A 32 0.72 -3.01 6.67
C TYR A 32 0.89 -2.87 5.16
N ILE A 33 2.13 -2.81 4.67
CA ILE A 33 2.42 -2.69 3.24
C ILE A 33 1.99 -3.95 2.50
N GLU A 34 2.50 -5.11 2.94
CA GLU A 34 2.39 -6.37 2.22
C GLU A 34 1.02 -7.02 2.35
N LEU A 35 0.35 -6.89 3.49
CA LEU A 35 -0.90 -7.62 3.75
C LEU A 35 -2.15 -6.77 3.55
N PHE A 36 -1.99 -5.46 3.39
CA PHE A 36 -3.10 -4.53 3.27
C PHE A 36 -2.93 -3.44 2.22
N TYR A 37 -1.87 -2.63 2.28
CA TYR A 37 -1.74 -1.47 1.40
C TYR A 37 -1.62 -1.90 -0.07
N ASN A 38 -0.61 -2.71 -0.41
CA ASN A 38 -0.38 -3.13 -1.80
C ASN A 38 -1.48 -4.06 -2.35
N PRO A 39 -1.95 -5.10 -1.63
CA PRO A 39 -2.88 -6.07 -2.23
C PRO A 39 -4.36 -5.73 -2.06
N LYS A 40 -4.75 -4.82 -1.15
CA LYS A 40 -6.18 -4.66 -0.76
C LYS A 40 -6.67 -3.22 -0.78
N ARG A 41 -5.82 -2.23 -0.48
CA ARG A 41 -6.27 -0.85 -0.36
C ARG A 41 -6.63 -0.30 -1.75
N LYS A 42 -7.89 0.10 -1.91
CA LYS A 42 -8.37 0.72 -3.15
C LYS A 42 -7.94 2.19 -3.23
N HIS A 43 -7.48 2.59 -4.41
CA HIS A 43 -7.14 3.98 -4.72
C HIS A 43 -8.08 4.53 -5.79
N THR A 44 -8.68 5.70 -5.52
CA THR A 44 -9.53 6.40 -6.50
C THR A 44 -8.77 6.68 -7.79
N ASN A 45 -7.50 7.07 -7.68
CA ASN A 45 -6.62 7.34 -8.81
C ASN A 45 -6.29 6.08 -9.64
N ASN A 46 -6.45 4.88 -9.08
CA ASN A 46 -6.24 3.62 -9.78
C ASN A 46 -7.58 3.01 -10.27
N GLY A 47 -8.65 3.81 -10.35
CA GLY A 47 -9.96 3.30 -10.74
C GLY A 47 -10.58 2.35 -9.71
N MET A 48 -10.35 2.62 -8.42
CA MET A 48 -10.79 1.77 -7.29
C MET A 48 -10.12 0.39 -7.23
N LEU A 49 -8.96 0.24 -7.86
CA LEU A 49 -8.11 -0.95 -7.75
C LEU A 49 -7.07 -0.79 -6.64
N SER A 50 -6.58 -1.93 -6.14
CA SER A 50 -5.36 -1.93 -5.32
C SER A 50 -4.12 -1.63 -6.18
N PRO A 51 -2.99 -1.23 -5.58
CA PRO A 51 -1.74 -1.09 -6.33
C PRO A 51 -1.38 -2.35 -7.13
N VAL A 52 -1.48 -3.52 -6.51
CA VAL A 52 -1.19 -4.80 -7.19
C VAL A 52 -2.17 -5.06 -8.33
N ASP A 53 -3.48 -4.93 -8.08
CA ASP A 53 -4.49 -5.17 -9.13
C ASP A 53 -4.34 -4.19 -10.30
N PHE A 54 -3.95 -2.95 -10.01
CA PHE A 54 -3.70 -1.94 -11.02
C PHE A 54 -2.49 -2.32 -11.88
N GLU A 55 -1.36 -2.67 -11.26
CA GLU A 55 -0.16 -3.11 -11.97
C GLU A 55 -0.43 -4.36 -12.81
N GLU A 56 -1.11 -5.37 -12.26
CA GLU A 56 -1.50 -6.56 -13.01
C GLU A 56 -2.38 -6.23 -14.23
N ARG A 57 -3.31 -5.28 -14.08
CA ARG A 57 -4.15 -4.83 -15.19
C ARG A 57 -3.31 -4.13 -16.26
N GLN A 58 -2.36 -3.26 -15.87
CA GLN A 58 -1.48 -2.60 -16.84
C GLN A 58 -0.62 -3.63 -17.59
N LEU A 59 -0.01 -4.59 -16.88
CA LEU A 59 0.78 -5.66 -17.48
C LEU A 59 -0.04 -6.52 -18.46
N LYS A 60 -1.33 -6.76 -18.17
CA LYS A 60 -2.22 -7.48 -19.10
C LYS A 60 -2.51 -6.67 -20.36
N LEU A 61 -2.68 -5.35 -20.26
CA LEU A 61 -2.90 -4.46 -21.40
C LEU A 61 -1.67 -4.36 -22.29
N GLU A 62 -0.49 -4.17 -21.70
CA GLU A 62 0.79 -4.14 -22.42
C GLU A 62 1.04 -5.45 -23.19
N LYS A 63 0.76 -6.59 -22.55
CA LYS A 63 0.86 -7.92 -23.19
C LYS A 63 -0.17 -8.14 -24.30
N ALA A 64 -1.31 -7.45 -24.24
CA ALA A 64 -2.35 -7.51 -25.25
C ALA A 64 -2.06 -6.62 -26.46
N GLY A 65 -0.97 -5.85 -26.45
CA GLY A 65 -0.57 -4.97 -27.56
C GLY A 65 -1.48 -3.74 -27.74
N VAL A 66 -2.13 -3.30 -26.67
CA VAL A 66 -2.94 -2.06 -26.62
C VAL A 66 -2.08 -0.91 -26.13
#